data_AF-A0A535MDX7-F1
#
_entry.id   AF-A0A535MDX7-F1
#
_cell.length_a   1.000
_cell.length_b   1.000
_cell.length_c   1.000
_cell.angle_alpha   90.00
_cell.angle_beta   90.00
_cell.angle_gamma   90.00
#
_symmetry.space_group_name_H-M   'P 1'
#
loop_
_entity.id
_entity.type
_entity.pdbx_description
1 polymer ?
#
loop_
_entity_poly.entity_id
_entity_poly.type
_entity_poly.pdbx_seq_one_letter_code
_entity_poly.pdbx_strand_id
1 'polypeptide(L)'
;MLSEAIEEIHRGYQMAEDRRQAELRRRAGVRQLDSFLLQVENLIEGRHAAIPESLMDEIMRFVRPVSRKLHRVLSRNVTRDPVRVLDVLFDAQELLRARQPRLAA
;
A
#
# COMPACT_ATOMS: atom_id res chain seq x y z
N MET A 1 8.00 -3.43 43.41
CA MET A 1 7.88 -4.86 43.04
C MET A 1 6.46 -5.32 42.67
N LEU A 2 5.41 -4.51 42.80
CA LEU A 2 4.11 -4.72 42.13
C LEU A 2 3.91 -3.71 40.97
N SER A 3 4.33 -2.47 41.19
CA SER A 3 4.34 -1.39 40.19
C SER A 3 5.20 -1.69 38.95
N GLU A 4 6.39 -2.26 39.13
CA GLU A 4 7.29 -2.68 38.04
C GLU A 4 6.68 -3.78 37.16
N ALA A 5 6.02 -4.76 37.78
CA ALA A 5 5.35 -5.85 37.08
C ALA A 5 4.13 -5.33 36.29
N ILE A 6 3.41 -4.34 36.82
CA ILE A 6 2.30 -3.67 36.12
C ILE A 6 2.82 -2.85 34.92
N GLU A 7 3.98 -2.19 35.05
CA GLU A 7 4.62 -1.46 33.94
C GLU A 7 5.17 -2.39 32.85
N GLU A 8 5.69 -3.57 33.20
CA GLU A 8 6.05 -4.60 32.22
C GLU A 8 4.83 -5.15 31.47
N ILE A 9 3.73 -5.44 32.18
CA ILE A 9 2.48 -5.90 31.56
C ILE A 9 1.93 -4.83 30.61
N HIS A 10 1.90 -3.56 31.01
CA HIS A 10 1.44 -2.47 30.15
C HIS A 10 2.30 -2.32 28.88
N ARG A 11 3.63 -2.41 29.00
CA ARG A 11 4.53 -2.40 27.85
C ARG A 11 4.29 -3.59 26.91
N GLY A 12 4.03 -4.77 27.46
CA GLY A 12 3.65 -5.96 26.70
C GLY A 12 2.36 -5.78 25.89
N TYR A 13 1.33 -5.19 26.51
CA TYR A 13 0.06 -4.88 25.82
C TYR A 13 0.22 -3.83 24.71
N GLN A 14 1.00 -2.76 24.96
CA GLN A 14 1.26 -1.73 23.94
C GLN A 14 1.99 -2.31 22.72
N MET A 15 3.02 -3.14 22.94
CA MET A 15 3.75 -3.79 21.84
C MET A 15 2.88 -4.78 21.06
N ALA A 16 1.96 -5.50 21.73
CA ALA A 16 1.03 -6.40 21.07
C ALA A 16 -0.01 -5.66 20.22
N GLU A 17 -0.53 -4.55 20.74
CA GLU A 17 -1.48 -3.70 20.02
C GLU A 17 -0.80 -3.01 18.83
N ASP A 18 0.42 -2.50 18.98
CA ASP A 18 1.20 -1.93 17.88
C ASP A 18 1.46 -2.94 16.75
N ARG A 19 1.80 -4.18 17.10
CA ARG A 19 1.97 -5.28 16.12
C ARG A 19 0.66 -5.58 15.40
N ARG A 20 -0.46 -5.66 16.15
CA ARG A 20 -1.79 -5.91 15.60
C ARG A 20 -2.24 -4.78 14.67
N GLN A 21 -2.07 -3.54 15.08
CA GLN A 21 -2.37 -2.35 14.28
C GLN A 21 -1.50 -2.31 13.02
N ALA A 22 -0.20 -2.62 13.13
CA ALA A 22 0.69 -2.71 11.98
C ALA A 22 0.26 -3.81 11.01
N GLU A 23 -0.24 -4.94 11.50
CA GLU A 23 -0.75 -6.02 10.65
C GLU A 23 -2.08 -5.68 9.98
N LEU A 24 -3.01 -5.03 10.69
CA LEU A 24 -4.26 -4.55 10.14
C LEU A 24 -4.03 -3.51 9.03
N ARG A 25 -3.13 -2.54 9.27
CA ARG A 25 -2.72 -1.54 8.27
C ARG A 25 -2.05 -2.20 7.06
N ARG A 26 -1.22 -3.24 7.28
CA ARG A 26 -0.60 -4.03 6.20
C ARG A 26 -1.65 -4.72 5.34
N ARG A 27 -2.62 -5.43 5.93
CA ARG A 27 -3.72 -6.09 5.20
C ARG A 27 -4.62 -5.10 4.47
N ALA A 28 -4.86 -3.92 5.07
CA ALA A 28 -5.60 -2.85 4.42
C ALA A 28 -4.87 -2.32 3.17
N GLY A 29 -3.55 -2.13 3.25
CA GLY A 29 -2.73 -1.68 2.13
C GLY A 29 -2.75 -2.65 0.93
N VAL A 30 -2.72 -3.97 1.19
CA VAL A 30 -2.83 -4.99 0.14
C VAL A 30 -4.20 -4.93 -0.54
N ARG A 31 -5.29 -4.91 0.24
CA ARG A 31 -6.65 -4.84 -0.32
C ARG A 31 -6.89 -3.56 -1.14
N GLN A 32 -6.36 -2.44 -0.68
CA GLN A 32 -6.48 -1.18 -1.40
C GLN A 32 -5.71 -1.22 -2.73
N LEU A 33 -4.51 -1.82 -2.73
CA LEU A 33 -3.76 -2.03 -3.97
C LEU A 33 -4.53 -2.91 -4.96
N ASP A 34 -5.07 -4.04 -4.51
CA ASP A 34 -5.84 -4.95 -5.37
C ASP A 34 -7.05 -4.25 -5.98
N SER A 35 -7.71 -3.37 -5.22
CA SER A 35 -8.80 -2.53 -5.73
C SER A 35 -8.33 -1.56 -6.82
N PHE A 36 -7.15 -0.95 -6.68
CA PHE A 36 -6.61 -0.08 -7.72
C PHE A 36 -6.22 -0.85 -8.98
N LEU A 37 -5.62 -2.03 -8.84
CA LEU A 37 -5.28 -2.90 -9.98
C LEU A 37 -6.54 -3.20 -10.79
N LEU A 38 -7.60 -3.68 -10.15
CA LEU A 38 -8.87 -3.99 -10.82
C LEU A 38 -9.47 -2.76 -11.53
N GLN A 39 -9.45 -1.60 -10.89
CA GLN A 39 -9.98 -0.37 -11.50
C GLN A 39 -9.19 0.07 -12.72
N VAL A 40 -7.85 -0.02 -12.67
CA VAL A 40 -6.99 0.34 -13.81
C VAL A 40 -7.10 -0.69 -14.94
N GLU A 41 -7.18 -1.98 -14.63
CA GLU A 41 -7.42 -3.05 -15.61
C GLU A 41 -8.74 -2.82 -16.35
N ASN A 42 -9.83 -2.54 -15.63
CA ASN A 42 -11.12 -2.22 -16.25
C ASN A 42 -11.05 -1.00 -17.19
N LEU A 43 -10.23 0.00 -16.86
CA LEU A 43 -10.03 1.16 -17.74
C LEU A 43 -9.27 0.80 -19.02
N ILE A 44 -8.26 -0.08 -18.91
CA ILE A 44 -7.51 -0.60 -20.06
C ILE A 44 -8.43 -1.43 -20.96
N GLU A 45 -9.20 -2.34 -20.38
CA GLU A 45 -10.17 -3.18 -21.10
C GLU A 45 -11.24 -2.34 -21.80
N GLY A 46 -11.72 -1.30 -21.11
CA GLY A 46 -12.64 -0.29 -21.67
C GLY A 46 -12.01 0.66 -22.69
N ARG A 47 -10.71 0.49 -23.01
CA ARG A 47 -9.94 1.33 -23.94
C ARG A 47 -9.95 2.82 -23.58
N HIS A 48 -10.00 3.13 -22.29
CA HIS A 48 -9.87 4.51 -21.82
C HIS A 48 -8.45 5.00 -22.08
N ALA A 49 -8.33 6.19 -22.66
CA ALA A 49 -7.02 6.76 -23.03
C ALA A 49 -6.20 7.25 -21.83
N ALA A 50 -6.85 7.48 -20.68
CA ALA A 50 -6.22 8.04 -19.48
C ALA A 50 -6.98 7.62 -18.21
N ILE A 51 -6.26 7.53 -17.09
CA ILE A 51 -6.84 7.36 -15.76
C ILE A 51 -7.57 8.65 -15.35
N PRO A 52 -8.81 8.56 -14.83
CA PRO A 52 -9.51 9.70 -14.24
C PRO A 52 -8.69 10.39 -13.16
N GLU A 53 -8.78 11.72 -13.08
CA GLU A 53 -7.96 12.52 -12.17
C GLU A 53 -8.12 12.14 -10.70
N SER A 54 -9.36 11.96 -10.26
CA SER A 54 -9.67 11.55 -8.88
C SER A 54 -9.02 10.22 -8.51
N LEU A 55 -9.06 9.24 -9.43
CA LEU A 55 -8.42 7.94 -9.23
C LEU A 55 -6.89 8.08 -9.23
N MET A 56 -6.33 8.88 -10.12
CA MET A 56 -4.89 9.15 -10.15
C MET A 56 -4.41 9.77 -8.82
N ASP A 57 -5.15 10.73 -8.27
CA ASP A 57 -4.83 11.37 -6.98
C ASP A 57 -4.88 10.39 -5.80
N GLU A 58 -5.83 9.46 -5.82
CA GLU A 58 -5.90 8.38 -4.83
C GLU A 58 -4.70 7.44 -4.94
N ILE A 59 -4.35 7.00 -6.15
CA ILE A 59 -3.19 6.15 -6.42
C ILE A 59 -1.90 6.87 -5.99
N MET A 60 -1.74 8.15 -6.31
CA MET A 60 -0.56 8.92 -5.89
C MET A 60 -0.46 9.03 -4.36
N ARG A 61 -1.57 9.32 -3.67
CA ARG A 61 -1.61 9.36 -2.20
C ARG A 61 -1.25 8.01 -1.57
N PHE A 62 -1.70 6.91 -2.17
CA PHE A 62 -1.37 5.56 -1.72
C PHE A 62 0.09 5.18 -1.97
N VAL A 63 0.63 5.46 -3.16
CA VAL A 63 1.99 5.06 -3.53
C VAL A 63 3.06 5.88 -2.80
N ARG A 64 2.78 7.14 -2.45
CA ARG A 64 3.73 8.04 -1.75
C ARG A 64 4.38 7.42 -0.50
N PRO A 65 3.64 6.86 0.48
CA PRO A 65 4.23 6.19 1.64
C PRO A 65 4.85 4.81 1.32
N VAL A 66 4.46 4.15 0.23
CA VAL A 66 5.05 2.87 -0.20
C VAL A 66 6.45 3.07 -0.77
N SER A 67 6.57 3.99 -1.74
CA SER A 67 7.82 4.33 -2.40
C SER A 67 7.80 5.73 -3.01
N ARG A 68 8.72 6.59 -2.54
CA ARG A 68 8.94 7.93 -3.13
C ARG A 68 9.41 7.85 -4.58
N LYS A 69 10.12 6.79 -4.97
CA LYS A 69 10.57 6.57 -6.35
C LYS A 69 9.38 6.33 -7.27
N LEU A 70 8.48 5.42 -6.89
CA LEU A 70 7.28 5.09 -7.66
C LEU A 70 6.33 6.30 -7.74
N HIS A 71 6.17 7.04 -6.65
CA HIS A 71 5.40 8.30 -6.68
C HIS A 71 5.97 9.30 -7.68
N ARG A 72 7.31 9.44 -7.77
CA ARG A 72 7.93 10.32 -8.78
C ARG A 72 7.65 9.83 -10.20
N VAL A 73 7.66 8.53 -10.44
CA VAL A 73 7.31 7.95 -11.75
C VAL A 73 5.88 8.33 -12.13
N LEU A 74 4.92 8.17 -11.21
CA LEU A 74 3.53 8.58 -11.41
C LEU A 74 3.38 10.09 -11.64
N SER A 75 4.07 10.92 -10.85
CA SER A 75 4.01 12.38 -11.02
C SER A 75 4.54 12.87 -12.37
N ARG A 76 5.39 12.08 -13.03
CA ARG A 76 5.90 12.35 -14.38
C ARG A 76 5.02 11.78 -15.48
N ASN A 77 4.00 10.99 -15.13
CA ASN A 77 3.03 10.44 -16.07
C ASN A 77 1.95 11.48 -16.38
N VAL A 78 2.33 12.55 -17.10
CA VAL A 78 1.44 13.68 -17.41
C VAL A 78 0.21 13.24 -18.21
N THR A 79 0.35 12.19 -19.03
CA THR A 79 -0.75 11.62 -19.82
C THR A 79 -1.71 10.77 -19.00
N ARG A 80 -1.37 10.43 -17.74
CA ARG A 80 -2.12 9.47 -16.91
C ARG A 80 -2.36 8.16 -17.64
N ASP A 81 -1.36 7.72 -18.39
CA ASP A 81 -1.41 6.47 -19.16
C ASP A 81 -1.72 5.28 -18.25
N PRO A 82 -2.84 4.55 -18.47
CA PRO A 82 -3.25 3.43 -17.64
C PRO A 82 -2.23 2.31 -17.57
N VAL A 83 -1.53 1.98 -18.67
CA VAL A 83 -0.54 0.89 -18.70
C VAL A 83 0.62 1.23 -17.77
N ARG A 84 1.12 2.45 -17.87
CA ARG A 84 2.19 2.94 -17.00
C ARG A 84 1.78 3.02 -15.53
N VAL A 85 0.51 3.31 -15.24
CA VAL A 85 0.00 3.27 -13.86
C VAL A 85 -0.06 1.83 -13.35
N LEU A 86 -0.49 0.90 -14.19
CA LEU A 86 -0.56 -0.53 -13.86
C LEU A 86 0.83 -1.10 -13.52
N ASP A 87 1.85 -0.78 -14.31
CA ASP A 87 3.24 -1.19 -14.04
C ASP A 87 3.71 -0.72 -12.65
N VAL A 88 3.42 0.53 -12.29
CA VAL A 88 3.78 1.08 -10.99
C VAL A 88 3.02 0.38 -9.85
N LEU A 89 1.76 0.01 -10.06
CA LEU A 89 0.97 -0.73 -9.07
C LEU A 89 1.53 -2.15 -8.87
N PHE A 90 2.02 -2.81 -9.92
CA PHE A 90 2.73 -4.09 -9.79
C PHE A 90 4.04 -3.94 -9.01
N ASP A 91 4.86 -2.93 -9.32
CA ASP A 91 6.07 -2.63 -8.54
C ASP A 91 5.74 -2.36 -7.06
N ALA A 92 4.64 -1.66 -6.80
CA ALA A 92 4.17 -1.41 -5.44
C ALA A 92 3.72 -2.71 -4.74
N GLN A 93 3.09 -3.64 -5.47
CA GLN A 93 2.73 -4.97 -4.97
C GLN A 93 3.96 -5.76 -4.54
N GLU A 94 5.00 -5.78 -5.38
CA GLU A 94 6.25 -6.47 -5.08
C GLU A 94 6.91 -5.92 -3.82
N LEU A 95 6.96 -4.59 -3.67
CA LEU A 95 7.51 -3.95 -2.47
C LEU A 95 6.71 -4.28 -1.20
N LEU A 96 5.39 -4.38 -1.31
CA LEU A 96 4.53 -4.77 -0.19
C LEU A 96 4.69 -6.26 0.16
N ARG A 97 4.87 -7.14 -0.84
CA ARG A 97 5.17 -8.57 -0.65
C ARG A 97 6.56 -8.79 -0.06
N ALA A 98 7.59 -8.09 -0.53
CA ALA A 98 8.95 -8.21 -0.02
C ALA A 98 9.09 -7.76 1.46
N ARG A 99 8.18 -6.90 1.93
CA ARG A 99 8.08 -6.50 3.35
C ARG A 99 7.31 -7.50 4.22
N GLN A 100 6.85 -8.63 3.66
CA GLN A 100 6.31 -9.73 4.44
C GLN A 100 7.48 -10.57 4.97
N PRO A 101 7.70 -10.66 6.30
CA PRO A 101 8.55 -11.71 6.82
C PRO A 101 7.95 -13.04 6.35
N ARG A 102 8.75 -13.86 5.65
CA ARG A 102 8.43 -15.28 5.46
C ARG A 102 8.17 -15.83 6.86
N LEU A 103 6.91 -16.07 7.21
CA LEU A 103 6.60 -17.03 8.24
C LEU A 103 7.06 -18.35 7.63
N ALA A 104 8.29 -18.74 7.96
CA ALA A 104 8.75 -20.09 7.73
C ALA A 104 7.75 -21.01 8.44
N ALA A 105 7.00 -21.76 7.63
CA ALA A 105 6.23 -22.91 8.06
C ALA A 105 7.20 -24.06 8.37
#